data_AF-A0AAV0WC46-F1
#
_entry.id   AF-A0AAV0WC46-F1
#
_cell.length_a   1.000
_cell.length_b   1.000
_cell.length_c   1.000
_cell.angle_alpha   90.00
_cell.angle_beta   90.00
_cell.angle_gamma   90.00
#
_symmetry.space_group_name_H-M   'P 1'
#
loop_
_entity.id
_entity.type
_entity.pdbx_description
1 polymer ?
#
loop_
_entity_poly.entity_id
_entity_poly.type
_entity_poly.pdbx_seq_one_letter_code
_entity_poly.pdbx_strand_id
1 'polypeptide(L)'
;MWATQFNISHNALDGLLIILKKVPTLSSLSKDSRTILETKKTNVTHTLTTISLGLYYHFGLSSSIQDHFKFNSTKDIDVIKIVIGIDGLPISKSSSSQLWPILAYTRPFKNSVFPIDIYWGHEKPTNSNLYLEQFVMDLQNGINVNGVILKVIIDGFSLDAPVKAFVLKTKGHSGYDSCSRCLE
;
A
#
# COMPACT_ATOMS: atom_id res chain seq x y z
N MET A 1 -7.47 17.92 -13.88
CA MET A 1 -8.70 18.63 -13.47
C MET A 1 -8.27 19.88 -12.69
N TRP A 2 -8.96 21.02 -12.79
CA TRP A 2 -8.54 22.27 -12.12
C TRP A 2 -8.40 22.11 -10.60
N ALA A 3 -9.38 21.49 -9.94
CA ALA A 3 -9.36 21.31 -8.48
C ALA A 3 -8.15 20.51 -7.98
N THR A 4 -7.71 19.48 -8.73
CA THR A 4 -6.52 18.69 -8.38
C THR A 4 -5.23 19.47 -8.62
N GLN A 5 -5.18 20.29 -9.69
CA GLN A 5 -4.01 21.10 -10.02
C GLN A 5 -3.73 22.19 -8.98
N PHE A 6 -4.78 22.78 -8.42
CA PHE A 6 -4.69 23.87 -7.43
C PHE A 6 -4.84 23.39 -5.98
N ASN A 7 -4.84 22.07 -5.75
CA ASN A 7 -4.97 21.46 -4.42
C ASN A 7 -6.16 22.00 -3.62
N ILE A 8 -7.31 22.16 -4.30
CA ILE A 8 -8.53 22.69 -3.70
C ILE A 8 -9.11 21.64 -2.73
N SER A 9 -9.43 22.05 -1.51
CA SER A 9 -10.02 21.14 -0.53
C SER A 9 -11.41 20.65 -0.97
N HIS A 10 -11.75 19.41 -0.64
CA HIS A 10 -13.05 18.82 -1.00
C HIS A 10 -14.22 19.67 -0.47
N ASN A 11 -14.13 20.16 0.76
CA ASN A 11 -15.18 21.03 1.33
C ASN A 11 -15.36 22.34 0.54
N ALA A 12 -14.27 22.95 0.06
CA ALA A 12 -14.35 24.16 -0.76
C ALA A 12 -14.97 23.86 -2.14
N LEU A 13 -14.60 22.72 -2.74
CA LEU A 13 -15.19 22.26 -3.99
C LEU A 13 -16.68 21.93 -3.82
N ASP A 14 -17.08 21.23 -2.75
CA ASP A 14 -18.48 20.93 -2.42
C ASP A 14 -19.30 22.22 -2.26
N GLY A 15 -18.76 23.21 -1.54
CA GLY A 15 -19.38 24.53 -1.39
C GLY A 15 -19.60 25.22 -2.74
N LEU A 16 -18.62 25.16 -3.64
CA LEU A 16 -18.73 25.69 -5.00
C LEU A 16 -19.77 24.92 -5.83
N LEU A 17 -19.79 23.58 -5.76
CA LEU A 17 -20.74 22.74 -6.50
C LEU A 17 -22.19 23.02 -6.11
N ILE A 18 -22.45 23.31 -4.83
CA ILE A 18 -23.78 23.72 -4.36
C ILE A 18 -24.21 25.04 -5.02
N ILE A 19 -23.30 26.00 -5.16
CA ILE A 19 -23.57 27.29 -5.81
C ILE A 19 -23.82 27.08 -7.31
N LEU A 20 -22.95 26.31 -7.98
CA LEU A 20 -23.04 26.05 -9.41
C LEU A 20 -24.35 25.34 -9.79
N LYS A 21 -24.84 24.41 -8.96
CA LYS A 21 -26.14 23.74 -9.18
C LYS A 21 -27.35 24.68 -9.19
N LYS A 22 -27.25 25.90 -8.63
CA LYS A 22 -28.34 26.87 -8.68
C LYS A 22 -28.53 27.44 -10.09
N VAL A 23 -27.54 27.33 -10.96
CA VAL A 23 -27.64 27.72 -12.36
C VAL A 23 -28.42 26.62 -13.11
N PRO A 24 -29.52 26.93 -13.82
CA PRO A 24 -30.38 25.92 -14.44
C PRO A 24 -29.65 24.95 -15.36
N THR A 25 -28.68 25.45 -16.14
CA THR A 25 -27.85 24.67 -17.07
C THR A 25 -26.87 23.72 -16.38
N LEU A 26 -26.61 23.91 -15.09
CA LEU A 26 -25.68 23.12 -14.28
C LEU A 26 -26.39 22.35 -13.15
N SER A 27 -27.72 22.30 -13.16
CA SER A 27 -28.53 21.64 -12.14
C SER A 27 -28.30 20.12 -12.04
N SER A 28 -27.77 19.50 -13.11
CA SER A 28 -27.40 18.08 -13.16
C SER A 28 -26.07 17.75 -12.48
N LEU A 29 -25.25 18.76 -12.15
CA LEU A 29 -23.93 18.57 -11.54
C LEU A 29 -24.03 17.87 -10.18
N SER A 30 -23.09 17.01 -9.80
CA SER A 30 -23.06 16.45 -8.44
C SER A 30 -22.74 17.53 -7.41
N LYS A 31 -23.28 17.39 -6.19
CA LYS A 31 -22.92 18.25 -5.05
C LYS A 31 -21.63 17.78 -4.35
N ASP A 32 -21.21 16.56 -4.65
CA ASP A 32 -20.10 15.89 -3.99
C ASP A 32 -18.89 15.88 -4.91
N SER A 33 -17.84 16.58 -4.47
CA SER A 33 -16.52 16.65 -5.10
C SER A 33 -15.99 15.29 -5.48
N ARG A 34 -16.20 14.26 -4.65
CA ARG A 34 -15.73 12.89 -4.93
C ARG A 34 -16.35 12.30 -6.19
N THR A 35 -17.60 12.68 -6.50
CA THR A 35 -18.31 12.24 -7.71
C THR A 35 -17.77 12.95 -8.95
N ILE A 36 -17.51 14.26 -8.85
CA ILE A 36 -16.94 15.06 -9.95
C ILE A 36 -15.49 14.66 -10.23
N LEU A 37 -14.73 14.36 -9.19
CA LEU A 37 -13.35 13.90 -9.28
C LEU A 37 -13.23 12.43 -9.77
N GLU A 38 -14.35 11.82 -10.17
CA GLU A 38 -14.44 10.43 -10.63
C GLU A 38 -13.66 9.47 -9.73
N THR A 39 -13.79 9.63 -8.41
CA THR A 39 -13.18 8.70 -7.46
C THR A 39 -13.73 7.32 -7.81
N LYS A 40 -12.87 6.44 -8.33
CA LYS A 40 -13.28 5.11 -8.82
C LYS A 40 -14.11 4.46 -7.72
N LYS A 41 -15.43 4.29 -7.97
CA LYS A 41 -16.24 3.38 -7.18
C LYS A 41 -15.68 2.00 -7.49
N THR A 42 -14.98 1.40 -6.53
CA THR A 42 -14.42 0.06 -6.68
C THR A 42 -15.57 -0.95 -6.71
N ASN A 43 -16.22 -1.07 -7.88
CA ASN A 43 -17.03 -2.23 -8.25
C ASN A 43 -16.15 -3.40 -8.73
N VAL A 44 -14.83 -3.32 -8.50
CA VAL A 44 -13.88 -4.32 -8.96
C VAL A 44 -13.65 -5.32 -7.83
N THR A 45 -13.87 -6.58 -8.19
CA THR A 45 -13.73 -7.84 -7.47
C THR A 45 -12.32 -8.11 -6.92
N HIS A 46 -11.71 -7.15 -6.23
CA HIS A 46 -10.57 -7.48 -5.38
C HIS A 46 -11.14 -8.10 -4.11
N THR A 47 -11.13 -9.43 -4.05
CA THR A 47 -11.64 -10.18 -2.93
C THR A 47 -10.80 -9.86 -1.70
N LEU A 48 -11.37 -9.11 -0.76
CA LEU A 48 -10.88 -9.11 0.62
C LEU A 48 -10.84 -10.55 1.09
N THR A 49 -9.65 -11.05 1.40
CA THR A 49 -9.47 -12.39 1.93
C THR A 49 -9.40 -12.33 3.44
N THR A 50 -10.01 -13.28 4.12
CA THR A 50 -9.83 -13.42 5.56
C THR A 50 -8.52 -14.16 5.82
N ILE A 51 -7.57 -13.54 6.52
CA ILE A 51 -6.31 -14.16 6.94
C ILE A 51 -6.21 -13.99 8.44
N SER A 52 -6.13 -15.09 9.18
CA SER A 52 -6.33 -15.04 10.64
C SER A 52 -7.65 -14.34 11.01
N LEU A 53 -7.82 -13.93 12.25
CA LEU A 53 -9.01 -13.20 12.76
C LEU A 53 -9.21 -11.80 12.14
N GLY A 54 -8.64 -11.52 10.95
CA GLY A 54 -8.64 -10.23 10.28
C GLY A 54 -8.86 -10.31 8.78
N LEU A 55 -8.87 -9.14 8.15
CA LEU A 55 -9.07 -8.95 6.72
C LEU A 55 -7.74 -8.63 6.05
N TYR A 56 -7.56 -9.12 4.84
CA TYR A 56 -6.35 -8.94 4.06
C TYR A 56 -6.71 -8.53 2.64
N TYR A 57 -5.90 -7.63 2.09
CA TYR A 57 -6.04 -7.15 0.74
C TYR A 57 -4.67 -7.09 0.05
N HIS A 58 -4.60 -7.72 -1.12
CA HIS A 58 -3.44 -7.71 -1.98
C HIS A 58 -3.60 -6.68 -3.10
N PHE A 59 -2.74 -5.67 -3.13
CA PHE A 59 -2.69 -4.70 -4.22
C PHE A 59 -1.95 -5.26 -5.45
N GLY A 60 -0.99 -6.16 -5.22
CA GLY A 60 -0.11 -6.69 -6.24
C GLY A 60 1.11 -5.81 -6.47
N LEU A 61 2.28 -6.44 -6.41
CA LEU A 61 3.57 -5.80 -6.64
C LEU A 61 3.68 -5.28 -8.08
N SER A 62 3.15 -6.03 -9.05
CA SER A 62 3.11 -5.62 -10.47
C SER A 62 2.30 -4.35 -10.68
N SER A 63 1.05 -4.35 -10.21
CA SER A 63 0.15 -3.19 -10.29
C SER A 63 0.77 -1.96 -9.62
N SER A 64 1.38 -2.16 -8.44
CA SER A 64 1.96 -1.07 -7.66
C SER A 64 3.19 -0.46 -8.34
N ILE A 65 4.04 -1.29 -8.95
CA ILE A 65 5.21 -0.85 -9.72
C ILE A 65 4.78 -0.18 -11.02
N GLN A 66 3.82 -0.74 -11.75
CA GLN A 66 3.27 -0.10 -12.94
C GLN A 66 2.73 1.30 -12.62
N ASP A 67 1.95 1.42 -11.54
CA ASP A 67 1.40 2.68 -11.08
C ASP A 67 2.49 3.68 -10.69
N HIS A 68 3.57 3.21 -10.05
CA HIS A 68 4.73 4.02 -9.69
C HIS A 68 5.51 4.52 -10.92
N PHE A 69 5.63 3.71 -11.97
CA PHE A 69 6.33 4.07 -13.21
C PHE A 69 5.41 4.63 -14.31
N LYS A 70 4.13 4.92 -14.03
CA LYS A 70 3.18 5.49 -15.03
C LYS A 70 3.73 6.72 -15.76
N PHE A 71 4.53 7.53 -15.06
CA PHE A 71 5.07 8.79 -15.59
C PHE A 71 6.60 8.75 -15.84
N ASN A 72 7.27 7.65 -15.52
CA ASN A 72 8.72 7.50 -15.64
C ASN A 72 9.04 6.37 -16.62
N SER A 73 9.91 6.62 -17.60
CA SER A 73 10.27 5.59 -18.57
C SER A 73 11.06 4.45 -17.90
N THR A 74 10.64 3.22 -18.13
CA THR A 74 11.34 1.99 -17.69
C THR A 74 12.30 1.44 -18.74
N LYS A 75 12.51 2.16 -19.86
CA LYS A 75 13.22 1.65 -21.05
C LYS A 75 14.68 1.26 -20.81
N ASP A 76 15.30 1.75 -19.74
CA ASP A 76 16.71 1.49 -19.41
C ASP A 76 16.89 0.80 -18.04
N ILE A 77 15.82 0.19 -17.49
CA ILE A 77 15.86 -0.47 -16.18
C ILE A 77 15.82 -1.99 -16.37
N ASP A 78 16.97 -2.65 -16.30
CA ASP A 78 17.05 -4.12 -16.35
C ASP A 78 16.59 -4.78 -15.03
N VAL A 79 16.83 -4.10 -13.91
CA VAL A 79 16.58 -4.61 -12.56
C VAL A 79 15.95 -3.54 -11.69
N ILE A 80 14.76 -3.82 -11.16
CA ILE A 80 14.13 -2.98 -10.15
C ILE A 80 14.57 -3.47 -8.77
N LYS A 81 15.26 -2.59 -8.05
CA LYS A 81 15.62 -2.79 -6.64
C LYS A 81 14.52 -2.23 -5.75
N ILE A 82 13.91 -3.08 -4.93
CA ILE A 82 12.88 -2.66 -3.97
C ILE A 82 13.38 -2.77 -2.53
N VAL A 83 12.97 -1.84 -1.69
CA VAL A 83 13.14 -1.94 -0.24
C VAL A 83 11.77 -2.09 0.39
N ILE A 84 11.63 -3.09 1.25
CA ILE A 84 10.35 -3.45 1.87
C ILE A 84 10.27 -2.86 3.27
N GLY A 85 9.14 -2.26 3.61
CA GLY A 85 8.79 -1.85 4.96
C GLY A 85 7.55 -2.60 5.43
N ILE A 86 7.56 -3.06 6.67
CA ILE A 86 6.37 -3.62 7.34
C ILE A 86 6.27 -2.91 8.68
N ASP A 87 5.06 -2.46 9.00
CA ASP A 87 4.78 -1.73 10.23
C ASP A 87 3.43 -2.18 10.81
N GLY A 88 3.23 -2.00 12.12
CA GLY A 88 1.96 -2.20 12.80
C GLY A 88 1.41 -0.86 13.27
N LEU A 89 0.34 -0.38 12.63
CA LEU A 89 -0.22 0.94 12.87
C LEU A 89 -1.60 0.85 13.54
N PRO A 90 -1.77 1.34 14.79
CA PRO A 90 -3.10 1.45 15.40
C PRO A 90 -3.94 2.49 14.65
N ILE A 91 -5.18 2.12 14.31
CA ILE A 91 -6.11 2.99 13.55
C ILE A 91 -6.93 3.87 14.48
N SER A 92 -7.22 3.36 15.67
CA SER A 92 -8.03 4.05 16.67
C SER A 92 -7.36 3.99 18.03
N LYS A 93 -7.58 5.04 18.83
CA LYS A 93 -7.18 5.06 20.25
C LYS A 93 -8.19 4.34 21.15
N SER A 94 -9.43 4.17 20.67
CA SER A 94 -10.55 3.61 21.45
C SER A 94 -10.89 2.17 21.07
N SER A 95 -10.20 1.59 20.10
CA SER A 95 -10.32 0.17 19.76
C SER A 95 -8.94 -0.43 19.53
N SER A 96 -8.85 -1.75 19.62
CA SER A 96 -7.63 -2.49 19.30
C SER A 96 -7.37 -2.60 17.80
N SER A 97 -8.07 -1.84 16.95
CA SER A 97 -7.97 -1.97 15.50
C SER A 97 -6.62 -1.48 14.98
N GLN A 98 -5.98 -2.30 14.13
CA GLN A 98 -4.62 -2.09 13.64
C GLN A 98 -4.55 -2.41 12.14
N LEU A 99 -3.69 -1.69 11.42
CA LEU A 99 -3.25 -2.01 10.08
C LEU A 99 -1.84 -2.54 10.10
N TRP A 100 -1.60 -3.55 9.29
CA TRP A 100 -0.27 -4.09 9.03
C TRP A 100 -0.04 -4.04 7.52
N PRO A 101 0.47 -2.92 6.99
CA PRO A 101 0.82 -2.81 5.59
C PRO A 101 2.17 -3.45 5.29
N ILE A 102 2.28 -4.06 4.11
CA ILE A 102 3.55 -4.33 3.43
C ILE A 102 3.73 -3.21 2.41
N LEU A 103 4.72 -2.36 2.65
CA LEU A 103 5.04 -1.21 1.83
C LEU A 103 6.35 -1.46 1.08
N ALA A 104 6.51 -0.81 -0.06
CA ALA A 104 7.79 -0.77 -0.75
C ALA A 104 8.07 0.57 -1.42
N TYR A 105 9.34 0.84 -1.65
CA TYR A 105 9.79 1.87 -2.58
C TYR A 105 10.87 1.29 -3.49
N THR A 106 11.03 1.88 -4.68
CA THR A 106 12.09 1.49 -5.62
C THR A 106 13.33 2.36 -5.43
N ARG A 107 14.52 1.82 -5.70
CA ARG A 107 15.75 2.61 -5.76
C ARG A 107 16.07 2.98 -7.21
N PRO A 108 16.49 4.23 -7.48
CA PRO A 108 16.88 5.27 -6.50
C PRO A 108 15.72 6.11 -5.93
N PHE A 109 14.46 5.87 -6.34
CA PHE A 109 13.29 6.69 -6.01
C PHE A 109 12.69 6.47 -4.61
N LYS A 110 13.42 6.87 -3.56
CA LYS A 110 13.00 6.66 -2.15
C LYS A 110 11.77 7.46 -1.72
N ASN A 111 11.42 8.53 -2.43
CA ASN A 111 10.36 9.46 -2.03
C ASN A 111 8.95 8.97 -2.38
N SER A 112 8.83 7.85 -3.09
CA SER A 112 7.53 7.29 -3.46
C SER A 112 7.43 5.86 -2.93
N VAL A 113 6.68 5.75 -1.83
CA VAL A 113 6.31 4.50 -1.18
C VAL A 113 4.93 4.09 -1.67
N PHE A 114 4.75 2.81 -1.96
CA PHE A 114 3.47 2.23 -2.38
C PHE A 114 3.14 0.99 -1.53
N PRO A 115 1.85 0.72 -1.28
CA PRO A 115 1.41 -0.49 -0.62
C PRO A 115 1.43 -1.68 -1.58
N ILE A 116 1.89 -2.83 -1.12
CA ILE A 116 1.80 -4.12 -1.84
C ILE A 116 0.67 -4.94 -1.25
N ASP A 117 0.58 -4.96 0.08
CA ASP A 117 -0.43 -5.68 0.83
C ASP A 117 -0.85 -4.87 2.04
N ILE A 118 -2.06 -5.14 2.53
CA ILE A 118 -2.52 -4.61 3.80
C ILE A 118 -3.37 -5.63 4.53
N TYR A 119 -3.03 -5.83 5.80
CA TYR A 119 -3.84 -6.56 6.75
C TYR A 119 -4.53 -5.58 7.70
N TRP A 120 -5.76 -5.89 8.07
CA TRP A 120 -6.54 -5.22 9.07
C TRP A 120 -7.04 -6.23 10.11
N GLY A 121 -6.93 -5.90 11.39
CA GLY A 121 -7.51 -6.72 12.44
C GLY A 121 -7.50 -6.02 13.79
N HIS A 122 -8.08 -6.68 14.79
CA HIS A 122 -8.01 -6.24 16.19
C HIS A 122 -6.71 -6.63 16.88
N GLU A 123 -5.88 -7.42 16.20
CA GLU A 123 -4.59 -7.91 16.64
C GLU A 123 -3.68 -8.07 15.43
N LYS A 124 -2.37 -8.13 15.68
CA LYS A 124 -1.38 -8.45 14.63
C LYS A 124 -1.70 -9.81 13.97
N PRO A 125 -1.32 -10.02 12.70
CA PRO A 125 -1.49 -11.32 12.07
C PRO A 125 -0.81 -12.42 12.88
N THR A 126 -1.51 -13.53 13.11
CA THR A 126 -0.99 -14.60 13.98
C THR A 126 0.09 -15.44 13.30
N ASN A 127 0.02 -15.57 11.97
CA ASN A 127 0.95 -16.36 11.19
C ASN A 127 1.61 -15.49 10.11
N SER A 128 2.91 -15.24 10.25
CA SER A 128 3.68 -14.45 9.30
C SER A 128 3.78 -15.09 7.91
N ASN A 129 3.72 -16.43 7.79
CA ASN A 129 3.78 -17.08 6.49
C ASN A 129 2.53 -16.79 5.66
N LEU A 130 1.35 -16.88 6.27
CA LEU A 130 0.09 -16.55 5.59
C LEU A 130 0.01 -15.06 5.25
N TYR A 131 0.50 -14.21 6.16
CA TYR A 131 0.55 -12.76 5.94
C TYR A 131 1.46 -12.36 4.77
N LEU A 132 2.56 -13.09 4.52
CA LEU A 132 3.54 -12.78 3.48
C LEU A 132 3.33 -13.58 2.19
N GLU A 133 2.35 -14.49 2.13
CA GLU A 133 2.21 -15.47 1.06
C GLU A 133 2.05 -14.83 -0.32
N GLN A 134 1.10 -13.91 -0.47
CA GLN A 134 0.84 -13.22 -1.75
C GLN A 134 2.05 -12.38 -2.19
N PHE A 135 2.66 -11.64 -1.26
CA PHE A 135 3.89 -10.89 -1.51
C PHE A 135 5.03 -11.78 -2.05
N VAL A 136 5.24 -12.95 -1.44
CA VAL A 136 6.29 -13.88 -1.86
C VAL A 136 5.98 -14.50 -3.22
N MET A 137 4.72 -14.83 -3.50
CA MET A 137 4.31 -15.34 -4.81
C MET A 137 4.58 -14.33 -5.93
N ASP A 138 4.29 -13.05 -5.70
CA ASP A 138 4.58 -11.97 -6.66
C ASP A 138 6.07 -11.88 -7.01
N LEU A 139 6.93 -12.04 -6.01
CA LEU A 139 8.39 -12.03 -6.21
C LEU A 139 8.88 -13.22 -7.01
N GLN A 140 8.26 -14.39 -6.84
CA GLN A 140 8.65 -15.63 -7.53
C GLN A 140 8.23 -15.62 -9.01
N ASN A 141 7.06 -15.05 -9.31
CA ASN A 141 6.50 -15.05 -10.66
C ASN A 141 7.15 -14.02 -11.60
N GLY A 142 7.93 -13.07 -11.06
CA GLY A 142 8.47 -11.95 -11.82
C GLY A 142 7.39 -10.94 -12.19
N ILE A 143 7.79 -9.77 -12.68
CA ILE A 143 6.85 -8.65 -12.87
C ILE A 143 6.78 -8.24 -14.33
N ASN A 144 5.59 -8.37 -14.91
CA ASN A 144 5.31 -7.84 -16.22
C ASN A 144 4.88 -6.38 -16.12
N VAL A 145 5.70 -5.47 -16.65
CA VAL A 145 5.38 -4.04 -16.80
C VAL A 145 5.30 -3.75 -18.30
N ASN A 146 4.11 -3.41 -18.80
CA ASN A 146 3.88 -3.04 -20.20
C ASN A 146 4.39 -4.08 -21.24
N GLY A 147 4.30 -5.37 -20.93
CA GLY A 147 4.75 -6.45 -21.81
C GLY A 147 6.23 -6.83 -21.65
N VAL A 148 6.98 -6.13 -20.78
CA VAL A 148 8.37 -6.45 -20.45
C VAL A 148 8.43 -7.10 -19.07
N ILE A 149 9.03 -8.28 -18.99
CA ILE A 149 9.30 -8.94 -17.71
C ILE A 149 10.54 -8.29 -17.09
N LEU A 150 10.32 -7.50 -16.04
CA LEU A 150 11.40 -6.87 -15.28
C LEU A 150 11.81 -7.76 -14.13
N LYS A 151 13.13 -7.90 -13.94
CA LYS A 151 13.66 -8.60 -12.78
C LYS A 151 13.54 -7.70 -11.56
N VAL A 152 12.86 -8.18 -10.53
CA VAL A 152 12.74 -7.46 -9.26
C VAL A 152 13.58 -8.15 -8.20
N ILE A 153 14.38 -7.37 -7.48
CA ILE A 153 15.20 -7.87 -6.38
C ILE A 153 14.94 -7.06 -5.12
N ILE A 154 14.93 -7.75 -3.98
CA ILE A 154 14.86 -7.10 -2.68
C ILE A 154 16.27 -6.59 -2.33
N ASP A 155 16.42 -5.28 -2.24
CA ASP A 155 17.66 -4.61 -1.83
C ASP A 155 17.76 -4.49 -0.29
N GLY A 156 16.62 -4.59 0.41
CA GLY A 156 16.61 -4.64 1.87
C GLY A 156 15.23 -4.60 2.49
N PHE A 157 15.21 -4.80 3.81
CA PHE A 157 14.04 -4.67 4.66
C PHE A 157 14.27 -3.56 5.69
N SER A 158 13.27 -2.71 5.89
CA SER A 158 13.22 -1.66 6.89
C SER A 158 12.16 -2.01 7.92
N LEU A 159 12.54 -2.78 8.92
CA LEU A 159 11.66 -3.31 9.97
C LEU A 159 12.17 -2.86 11.33
N ASP A 160 11.27 -2.53 12.23
CA ASP A 160 11.60 -2.41 13.65
C ASP A 160 11.85 -3.80 14.27
N ALA A 161 12.36 -3.83 15.50
CA ALA A 161 12.72 -5.11 16.13
C ALA A 161 11.50 -6.04 16.38
N PRO A 162 10.34 -5.56 16.87
CA PRO A 162 9.13 -6.39 16.99
C PRO A 162 8.63 -7.00 15.67
N VAL A 163 8.53 -6.21 14.60
CA VAL A 163 8.08 -6.69 13.28
C VAL A 163 9.09 -7.66 12.70
N LYS A 164 10.40 -7.35 12.82
CA LYS A 164 11.46 -8.27 12.39
C LYS A 164 11.35 -9.63 13.08
N ALA A 165 11.16 -9.65 14.40
CA ALA A 165 11.01 -10.89 15.15
C ALA A 165 9.78 -11.69 14.71
N PHE A 166 8.66 -11.00 14.45
CA PHE A 166 7.45 -11.62 13.92
C PHE A 166 7.66 -12.24 12.52
N VAL A 167 8.23 -11.47 11.59
CA VAL A 167 8.49 -11.92 10.21
C VAL A 167 9.45 -13.10 10.19
N LEU A 168 10.56 -13.01 10.93
CA LEU A 168 11.59 -14.07 10.99
C LEU A 168 11.23 -15.23 11.92
N LYS A 169 10.13 -15.14 12.67
CA LYS A 169 9.75 -16.09 13.73
C LYS A 169 10.85 -16.30 14.77
N THR A 170 11.56 -15.23 15.12
CA THR A 170 12.62 -15.25 16.14
C THR A 170 12.11 -14.68 17.47
N LYS A 171 12.91 -14.81 18.53
CA LYS A 171 12.63 -14.16 19.80
C LYS A 171 12.55 -12.64 19.62
N GLY A 172 11.65 -12.01 20.38
CA GLY A 172 11.52 -10.56 20.43
C GLY A 172 12.75 -9.90 21.06
N HIS A 173 12.86 -8.58 20.93
CA HIS A 173 14.01 -7.78 21.35
C HIS A 173 14.41 -7.91 22.84
N SER A 174 13.51 -8.40 23.69
CA SER A 174 13.75 -8.63 25.13
C SER A 174 14.12 -10.08 25.47
N GLY A 175 14.18 -10.99 24.49
CA GLY A 175 14.53 -12.40 24.71
C GLY A 175 16.04 -12.64 24.78
N TYR A 176 16.45 -13.70 25.47
CA TYR A 176 17.83 -14.21 25.44
C TYR A 176 18.22 -14.66 24.03
N ASP A 177 19.42 -14.33 23.56
CA ASP A 177 19.89 -14.51 22.17
C ASP A 177 18.98 -13.89 21.10
N SER A 178 18.29 -12.79 21.42
CA SER A 178 17.38 -12.12 20.47
C SER A 178 18.11 -11.30 19.40
N CYS A 179 19.37 -10.91 19.64
CA CYS A 179 20.14 -10.13 18.68
C CYS A 179 20.69 -11.04 17.56
N SER A 180 20.09 -10.97 16.36
CA SER A 180 20.56 -11.73 15.18
C SER A 180 21.95 -11.32 14.65
N ARG A 181 22.62 -10.35 15.29
CA ARG A 181 23.93 -9.82 14.87
C ARG A 181 24.99 -9.98 15.95
N CYS A 182 24.59 -10.36 17.15
CA CYS A 182 25.46 -10.51 18.30
C CYS A 182 25.64 -12.01 18.53
N LEU A 183 26.86 -12.43 18.82
CA LEU A 183 27.17 -13.76 19.32
C LEU A 183 27.77 -13.51 20.71
N GLU A 184 27.21 -14.14 21.75
CA GLU A 184 27.86 -14.22 23.07
C GLU A 184 29.04 -15.20 23.02
#